data_AF-A0A972S2A3-F1
#
_entry.id   AF-A0A972S2A3-F1
#
_cell.length_a   1.000
_cell.length_b   1.000
_cell.length_c   1.000
_cell.angle_alpha   90.00
_cell.angle_beta   90.00
_cell.angle_gamma   90.00
#
_symmetry.space_group_name_H-M   'P 1'
#
loop_
_entity.id
_entity.type
_entity.pdbx_description
1 polymer ?
#
loop_
_entity_poly.entity_id
_entity_poly.type
_entity_poly.pdbx_seq_one_letter_code
_entity_poly.pdbx_strand_id
1 'polypeptide(L)' 'MLRNYGELKPKIGQKVFIAENATVIGDVEIGDDSSIWFGTILRGDVNYIKVGRCTS' A
#
# COMPACT_ATOMS: atom_id res chain seq x y z
N MET A 1 -9.28 -0.45 -0.41
CA MET A 1 -9.27 -0.74 -1.87
C MET A 1 -7.83 -0.90 -2.39
N LEU A 2 -7.49 -2.08 -2.91
CA LEU A 2 -6.23 -2.33 -3.62
C LEU A 2 -6.48 -2.30 -5.13
N ARG A 3 -5.66 -1.58 -5.91
CA ARG A 3 -5.79 -1.52 -7.37
C ARG A 3 -4.44 -1.68 -8.07
N ASN A 4 -4.49 -2.38 -9.19
CA ASN A 4 -3.37 -2.43 -10.12
C ASN A 4 -3.36 -1.19 -11.00
N TYR A 5 -2.17 -0.87 -11.54
CA TYR A 5 -1.98 0.14 -12.57
C TYR A 5 -1.16 -0.47 -13.71
N GLY A 6 -1.84 -0.85 -14.79
CA GLY A 6 -1.24 -1.73 -15.80
C GLY A 6 -0.77 -3.04 -15.19
N GLU A 7 0.51 -3.35 -15.36
CA GLU A 7 1.17 -4.54 -14.78
C GLU A 7 1.64 -4.34 -13.32
N LEU A 8 1.57 -3.11 -12.80
CA LEU A 8 2.03 -2.78 -11.45
C LEU A 8 0.95 -3.14 -10.43
N LYS A 9 1.33 -3.91 -9.42
CA LYS A 9 0.44 -4.39 -8.36
C LYS A 9 1.01 -4.07 -6.97
N PRO A 10 0.18 -3.62 -6.01
CA PRO A 10 0.61 -3.44 -4.64
C PRO A 10 1.16 -4.76 -4.06
N LYS A 11 2.29 -4.68 -3.36
CA LYS A 11 2.92 -5.78 -2.63
C LYS A 11 2.72 -5.55 -1.14
N ILE A 12 2.00 -6.46 -0.50
CA ILE A 12 1.64 -6.38 0.91
C ILE A 12 2.44 -7.42 1.69
N GLY A 13 3.17 -6.96 2.70
CA GLY A 13 3.88 -7.81 3.65
C GLY A 13 2.94 -8.60 4.57
N GLN A 14 3.52 -9.24 5.58
CA GLN A 14 2.75 -10.00 6.55
C GLN A 14 2.18 -9.11 7.65
N LYS A 15 1.00 -9.48 8.18
CA LYS A 15 0.34 -8.80 9.31
C LYS A 15 0.11 -7.29 9.08
N VAL A 16 -0.03 -6.88 7.83
CA VAL A 16 -0.35 -5.50 7.48
C VAL A 16 -1.83 -5.22 7.75
N PHE A 17 -2.12 -4.16 8.50
CA PHE A 17 -3.47 -3.64 8.61
C PHE A 17 -3.72 -2.64 7.46
N ILE A 18 -4.82 -2.81 6.74
CA ILE A 18 -5.28 -1.84 5.74
C ILE A 18 -6.74 -1.53 6.05
N ALA A 19 -7.03 -0.29 6.43
CA ALA A 19 -8.37 0.17 6.69
C ALA A 19 -9.25 0.01 5.44
N GLU A 20 -10.54 -0.29 5.63
CA GLU A 20 -11.48 -0.61 4.55
C GLU A 20 -11.53 0.47 3.45
N ASN A 21 -11.52 1.75 3.87
CA ASN A 21 -11.59 2.91 2.97
C ASN A 21 -10.20 3.45 2.54
N ALA A 22 -9.09 2.84 2.94
CA ALA A 22 -7.77 3.21 2.43
C ALA A 22 -7.63 2.79 0.97
N THR A 23 -6.86 3.52 0.15
CA THR A 23 -6.65 3.19 -1.26
C THR A 23 -5.17 3.03 -1.57
N VAL A 24 -4.78 1.90 -2.16
CA VAL A 24 -3.39 1.60 -2.57
C VAL A 24 -3.38 1.21 -4.05
N ILE A 25 -2.62 1.93 -4.87
CA ILE A 25 -2.64 1.82 -6.34
C ILE A 25 -1.21 1.70 -6.89
N GLY A 26 -0.98 0.74 -7.78
CA GLY A 26 0.23 0.65 -8.60
C GLY A 26 1.44 0.05 -7.87
N ASP A 27 2.63 0.58 -8.12
CA ASP A 27 3.89 0.09 -7.56
C ASP A 27 4.08 0.58 -6.12
N VAL A 28 3.36 -0.05 -5.20
CA VAL A 28 3.44 0.23 -3.77
C VAL A 28 3.85 -1.03 -3.03
N GLU A 29 4.93 -0.95 -2.26
CA GLU A 29 5.36 -2.01 -1.35
C GLU A 29 5.12 -1.59 0.10
N ILE A 30 4.43 -2.43 0.87
CA ILE A 30 4.15 -2.19 2.30
C ILE A 30 4.84 -3.30 3.11
N GLY A 31 5.78 -2.90 3.96
CA GLY A 31 6.53 -3.80 4.82
C GLY A 31 5.69 -4.48 5.90
N ASP A 32 6.25 -5.54 6.48
CA ASP A 32 5.62 -6.33 7.54
C ASP A 32 5.24 -5.48 8.76
N ASP A 33 4.15 -5.87 9.44
CA ASP A 33 3.64 -5.26 10.68
C ASP A 33 3.32 -3.74 10.55
N SER A 34 3.12 -3.25 9.33
CA SER A 34 2.71 -1.87 9.05
C SER A 34 1.20 -1.69 9.01
N SER A 35 0.74 -0.45 9.07
CA SER A 35 -0.70 -0.12 9.12
C SER A 35 -1.05 1.05 8.22
N ILE A 36 -2.02 0.91 7.33
CA ILE A 36 -2.56 2.00 6.52
C ILE A 36 -3.95 2.37 7.04
N TRP A 37 -4.08 3.57 7.56
CA TRP A 37 -5.28 4.03 8.28
C TRP A 37 -6.33 4.65 7.37
N PHE A 38 -7.48 4.95 7.98
CA PHE A 38 -8.69 5.38 7.28
C PHE A 38 -8.45 6.65 6.46
N GLY A 39 -8.89 6.64 5.20
CA GLY A 39 -8.77 7.77 4.27
C GLY A 39 -7.39 7.95 3.61
N THR A 40 -6.39 7.12 3.96
CA THR A 40 -5.06 7.20 3.32
C THR A 40 -5.11 6.77 1.86
N ILE A 41 -4.38 7.49 1.00
CA ILE A 41 -4.20 7.15 -0.41
C ILE A 41 -2.70 7.03 -0.73
N LEU A 42 -2.28 5.83 -1.10
CA LEU A 42 -0.96 5.54 -1.66
C LEU A 42 -1.11 5.29 -3.17
N ARG A 43 -0.57 6.18 -3.99
CA ARG A 43 -0.67 6.10 -5.46
C ARG A 43 0.72 6.11 -6.09
N GLY A 44 1.24 4.92 -6.36
CA GLY A 44 2.50 4.68 -7.05
C GLY A 44 2.30 4.38 -8.53
N ASP A 45 1.73 5.32 -9.28
CA ASP A 45 1.43 5.15 -10.72
C ASP A 45 2.49 5.77 -11.66
N VAL A 46 3.23 6.77 -11.19
CA VAL A 46 4.39 7.35 -11.91
C VAL A 46 5.71 6.76 -11.42
N ASN A 47 5.86 6.56 -10.11
CA ASN A 47 7.05 5.98 -9.49
C ASN A 47 6.64 5.15 -8.27
N TYR A 48 7.58 4.39 -7.70
CA TYR A 48 7.31 3.50 -6.60
C TYR A 48 7.08 4.23 -5.27
N ILE A 49 6.32 3.60 -4.38
CA ILE A 49 6.23 3.95 -2.96
C ILE A 49 6.69 2.74 -2.15
N LYS A 50 7.58 2.96 -1.18
CA LYS A 50 8.02 1.93 -0.25
C LYS A 50 7.76 2.34 1.19
N VAL A 51 6.81 1.67 1.82
CA VAL A 51 6.54 1.78 3.27
C VAL A 51 7.37 0.71 3.96
N GLY A 52 8.17 1.12 4.94
CA GLY A 52 9.02 0.23 5.72
C GLY A 52 8.23 -0.76 6.59
N ARG A 53 8.95 -1.56 7.38
CA ARG A 53 8.35 -2.39 8.43
C ARG A 53 7.91 -1.52 9.61
N CYS A 54 6.89 -1.94 10.34
CA CYS A 54 6.40 -1.27 11.55
C CYS A 54 6.13 0.24 11.36
N THR A 55 5.58 0.62 10.21
CA THR A 55 5.29 2.03 9.85
C THR A 55 3.77 2.24 9.74
N SER A 56 3.28 3.39 10.21
CA SER A 56 1.86 3.76 10.26
C SER A 56 1.54 5.03 9.48
#